data_AF-A0A378J444-F1
#
_entry.id   AF-A0A378J444-F1
#
_cell.length_a   1.000
_cell.length_b   1.000
_cell.length_c   1.000
_cell.angle_alpha   90.00
_cell.angle_beta   90.00
_cell.angle_gamma   90.00
#
_symmetry.space_group_name_H-M   'P 1'
#
loop_
_entity.id
_entity.type
_entity.pdbx_description
1 polymer ?
#
loop_
_entity_poly.entity_id
_entity_poly.type
_entity_poly.pdbx_seq_one_letter_code
_entity_poly.pdbx_strand_id
1 'polypeptide(L)'
;MPFYPEKKPDELLEFLNDMPLERLEALNRSYGPHFEKLEEKIETTEQGIEADQEQLVALQERYDALERQSIAEAEKRKEALASLPGNGAERYLQLGFFGVFFVADSQQGKVSIEIKKIKERIKNNEMQLSDLIEEKKASIDELIIVNSVLAIKRKEAEADHLEVSSCCSPALRS
;
A
#
# COMPACT_ATOMS: atom_id res chain seq x y z
N MET A 1 5.88 -10.29 -6.92
CA MET A 1 4.94 -11.27 -7.49
C MET A 1 5.25 -12.64 -6.92
N PRO A 2 4.24 -13.54 -6.78
CA PRO A 2 4.46 -14.95 -6.48
C PRO A 2 5.38 -15.58 -7.53
N PHE A 3 6.03 -16.70 -7.22
CA PHE A 3 6.90 -17.35 -8.20
C PHE A 3 6.09 -18.07 -9.28
N TYR A 4 4.85 -18.49 -8.99
CA TYR A 4 3.98 -19.21 -9.92
C TYR A 4 2.54 -18.68 -9.91
N PRO A 5 2.31 -17.41 -10.32
CA PRO A 5 1.01 -16.75 -10.21
C PRO A 5 -0.10 -17.36 -11.07
N GLU A 6 0.24 -18.13 -12.10
CA GLU A 6 -0.73 -18.71 -13.05
C GLU A 6 -1.06 -20.18 -12.76
N LYS A 7 -0.35 -20.83 -11.83
CA LYS A 7 -0.52 -22.27 -11.61
C LYS A 7 -1.50 -22.54 -10.49
N LYS A 8 -2.45 -23.45 -10.74
CA LYS A 8 -3.29 -24.00 -9.68
C LYS A 8 -2.42 -24.81 -8.71
N PRO A 9 -2.82 -24.93 -7.43
CA PRO A 9 -2.06 -25.69 -6.44
C PRO A 9 -1.79 -27.14 -6.87
N ASP A 10 -2.72 -27.76 -7.60
CA ASP A 10 -2.57 -29.13 -8.12
C ASP A 10 -1.51 -29.23 -9.23
N GLU A 11 -1.50 -28.27 -10.16
CA GLU A 11 -0.50 -28.18 -11.24
C GLU A 11 0.89 -27.79 -10.71
N LEU A 12 0.93 -27.02 -9.62
CA LEU A 12 2.14 -26.66 -8.92
C LEU A 12 2.76 -27.88 -8.21
N LEU A 13 1.93 -28.72 -7.58
CA LEU A 13 2.37 -29.96 -6.94
C LEU A 13 3.01 -30.92 -7.93
N GLU A 14 2.38 -31.17 -9.08
CA GLU A 14 2.95 -32.03 -10.13
C GLU A 14 4.29 -31.48 -10.64
N PHE A 15 4.34 -30.18 -10.93
CA PHE A 15 5.56 -29.53 -11.40
C PHE A 15 6.71 -29.55 -10.38
N LEU A 16 6.40 -29.38 -9.09
CA LEU A 16 7.39 -29.43 -8.02
C LEU A 16 7.85 -30.87 -7.75
N ASN A 17 6.98 -31.86 -7.93
CA ASN A 17 7.36 -33.28 -7.84
C ASN A 17 8.33 -33.70 -8.95
N ASP A 18 8.28 -33.09 -10.13
CA ASP A 18 9.24 -33.37 -11.21
C ASP A 18 10.61 -32.68 -11.00
N MET A 19 10.72 -31.72 -10.07
CA MET A 19 11.94 -30.93 -9.86
C MET A 19 12.97 -31.67 -8.98
N PRO A 20 14.29 -31.61 -9.29
CA PRO A 20 15.30 -32.25 -8.43
C PRO A 20 15.42 -31.55 -7.06
N LEU A 21 15.76 -32.33 -6.03
CA LEU A 21 15.82 -31.89 -4.63
C LEU A 21 16.68 -30.63 -4.43
N GLU A 22 17.86 -30.58 -5.07
CA GLU A 22 18.78 -29.43 -4.99
C GLU A 22 18.13 -28.13 -5.48
N ARG A 23 17.30 -28.20 -6.53
CA ARG A 23 16.59 -27.03 -7.07
C ARG A 23 15.44 -26.60 -6.16
N LEU A 24 14.73 -27.54 -5.54
CA LEU A 24 13.71 -27.22 -4.53
C LEU A 24 14.33 -26.54 -3.29
N GLU A 25 15.50 -26.98 -2.84
CA GLU A 25 16.20 -26.34 -1.72
C GLU A 25 16.68 -24.93 -2.07
N ALA A 26 17.20 -24.73 -3.29
CA ALA A 26 17.56 -23.41 -3.79
C ALA A 26 16.34 -22.49 -3.89
N LEU A 27 15.21 -23.01 -4.36
CA LEU A 27 13.94 -22.28 -4.44
C LEU A 27 13.45 -21.89 -3.04
N ASN A 28 13.47 -22.81 -2.07
CA ASN A 28 13.08 -22.52 -0.69
C ASN A 28 13.94 -21.38 -0.09
N ARG A 29 15.26 -21.42 -0.27
CA ARG A 29 16.16 -20.35 0.18
C ARG A 29 15.87 -19.01 -0.49
N SER A 30 15.33 -19.00 -1.71
CA SER A 30 15.00 -17.76 -2.43
C SER A 30 13.73 -17.07 -1.91
N TYR A 31 12.85 -17.77 -1.19
CA TYR A 31 11.65 -17.17 -0.58
C TYR A 31 12.00 -16.22 0.58
N GLY A 32 13.08 -16.47 1.32
CA GLY A 32 13.49 -15.58 2.44
C GLY A 32 13.70 -14.13 1.99
N PRO A 33 14.64 -13.85 1.07
CA PRO A 33 14.85 -12.51 0.53
C PRO A 33 13.65 -11.92 -0.21
N HIS A 34 12.74 -12.77 -0.70
CA HIS A 34 11.50 -12.32 -1.34
C HIS A 34 10.51 -11.76 -0.30
N PHE A 35 10.31 -12.47 0.81
CA PHE A 35 9.46 -12.01 1.91
C PHE A 35 10.02 -10.76 2.58
N GLU A 36 11.34 -10.68 2.79
CA GLU A 36 11.99 -9.48 3.34
C GLU A 36 11.67 -8.24 2.48
N LYS A 37 11.82 -8.35 1.15
CA LYS A 37 11.51 -7.26 0.21
C LYS A 37 10.01 -6.92 0.18
N LEU A 38 9.15 -7.91 0.36
CA LEU A 38 7.71 -7.70 0.43
C LEU A 38 7.33 -6.95 1.71
N GLU A 39 7.90 -7.34 2.84
CA GLU A 39 7.68 -6.67 4.13
C GLU A 39 8.20 -5.23 4.10
N GLU A 40 9.40 -4.99 3.55
CA GLU A 40 9.93 -3.63 3.38
C GLU A 40 8.99 -2.75 2.53
N LYS A 41 8.42 -3.31 1.46
CA LYS A 41 7.45 -2.59 0.61
C LYS A 41 6.15 -2.30 1.33
N ILE A 42 5.63 -3.27 2.09
CA ILE A 42 4.41 -3.09 2.89
C ILE A 42 4.64 -1.98 3.91
N GLU A 43 5.73 -2.07 4.68
CA GLU A 43 6.07 -1.08 5.71
C GLU A 43 6.25 0.32 5.10
N THR A 44 6.96 0.44 3.98
CA THR A 44 7.14 1.72 3.28
C THR A 44 5.80 2.29 2.80
N THR A 45 4.88 1.43 2.35
CA THR A 45 3.56 1.85 1.88
C THR A 45 2.67 2.30 3.05
N GLU A 46 2.71 1.58 4.17
CA GLU A 46 2.02 1.93 5.41
C GLU A 46 2.49 3.28 5.95
N GLN A 47 3.81 3.48 6.06
CA GLN A 47 4.41 4.76 6.47
C GLN A 47 4.03 5.89 5.51
N GLY A 48 3.97 5.61 4.20
CA GLY A 48 3.53 6.57 3.19
C GLY A 48 2.05 6.99 3.36
N ILE A 49 1.18 6.04 3.72
CA ILE A 49 -0.24 6.32 4.02
C ILE A 49 -0.36 7.18 5.28
N GLU A 50 0.35 6.83 6.35
CA GLU A 50 0.33 7.58 7.60
C GLU A 50 0.79 9.03 7.40
N ALA A 51 1.91 9.23 6.69
CA ALA A 51 2.41 10.56 6.36
C ALA A 51 1.42 11.37 5.49
N ASP A 52 0.77 10.73 4.52
CA ASP A 52 -0.26 11.39 3.69
C ASP A 52 -1.53 11.73 4.52
N GLN A 53 -1.90 10.91 5.51
CA GLN A 53 -3.00 11.19 6.43
C GLN A 53 -2.68 12.38 7.35
N GLU A 54 -1.47 12.47 7.90
CA GLU A 54 -1.03 13.62 8.69
C GLU A 54 -1.08 14.91 7.85
N GLN A 55 -0.58 14.86 6.61
CA GLN A 55 -0.65 15.99 5.69
C GLN A 55 -2.10 16.38 5.37
N LEU A 56 -2.99 15.40 5.24
CA LEU A 56 -4.41 15.64 5.00
C LEU A 56 -5.06 16.38 6.17
N VAL A 57 -4.78 15.98 7.42
CA VAL A 57 -5.27 16.67 8.61
C VAL A 57 -4.80 18.13 8.62
N ALA A 58 -3.51 18.36 8.39
CA ALA A 58 -2.95 19.71 8.34
C ALA A 58 -3.59 20.59 7.24
N LEU A 59 -3.85 20.01 6.05
CA LEU A 59 -4.54 20.74 4.98
C LEU A 59 -6.01 21.02 5.31
N GLN A 60 -6.70 20.11 6.00
CA GLN A 60 -8.08 20.33 6.45
C GLN A 60 -8.15 21.45 7.48
N GLU A 61 -7.26 21.48 8.47
CA GLU A 61 -7.19 22.57 9.43
C GLU A 61 -6.92 23.91 8.74
N ARG A 62 -6.04 23.92 7.74
CA ARG A 62 -5.76 25.11 6.93
C ARG A 62 -6.98 25.55 6.12
N TYR A 63 -7.74 24.61 5.57
CA TYR A 63 -8.96 24.89 4.83
C TYR A 63 -10.01 25.54 5.74
N ASP A 64 -10.24 24.98 6.92
CA ASP A 64 -11.20 25.49 7.90
C ASP A 64 -10.81 26.89 8.40
N ALA A 65 -9.51 27.15 8.58
CA ALA A 65 -9.00 28.46 8.94
C ALA A 65 -9.30 29.51 7.84
N LEU A 66 -9.08 29.14 6.57
CA LEU A 66 -9.40 30.00 5.42
C LEU A 66 -10.91 30.26 5.31
N GLU A 67 -11.74 29.25 5.57
CA GLU A 67 -13.19 29.39 5.56
C GLU A 67 -13.67 30.35 6.65
N ARG A 68 -13.18 30.19 7.88
CA ARG A 68 -13.47 31.12 9.00
C ARG A 68 -13.05 32.55 8.68
N GLN A 69 -11.87 32.72 8.08
CA GLN A 69 -11.40 34.04 7.65
C GLN A 69 -12.34 34.64 6.58
N SER A 70 -12.76 33.83 5.61
CA SER A 70 -13.68 34.25 4.55
C SER A 70 -15.03 34.72 5.12
N ILE A 71 -15.59 33.97 6.09
CA ILE A 71 -16.83 34.34 6.78
C ILE A 71 -16.66 35.66 7.55
N ALA A 72 -15.59 35.79 8.33
CA ALA A 72 -15.32 37.01 9.11
C ALA A 72 -15.12 38.24 8.19
N GLU A 73 -14.46 38.07 7.04
CA GLU A 73 -14.35 39.12 6.03
C GLU A 73 -15.70 39.47 5.41
N ALA A 74 -16.54 38.47 5.11
CA ALA A 74 -17.88 38.70 4.57
C ALA A 74 -18.79 39.44 5.58
N GLU A 75 -18.68 39.14 6.87
CA GLU A 75 -19.40 39.86 7.93
C GLU A 75 -18.93 41.31 8.05
N LYS A 76 -17.61 41.54 8.09
CA LYS A 76 -17.05 42.91 8.05
C LYS A 76 -17.50 43.70 6.83
N ARG A 77 -17.62 43.05 5.66
CA ARG A 77 -18.18 43.67 4.45
C ARG A 77 -19.64 44.06 4.62
N LYS A 78 -20.46 43.19 5.23
CA LYS A 78 -21.88 43.51 5.52
C LYS A 78 -22.01 44.68 6.49
N GLU A 79 -21.17 44.73 7.52
CA GLU A 79 -21.14 45.85 8.47
C GLU A 79 -20.69 47.16 7.80
N ALA A 80 -19.66 47.11 6.96
CA ALA A 80 -19.22 48.26 6.16
C ALA A 80 -20.29 48.74 5.17
N LEU A 81 -21.01 47.82 4.51
CA LEU A 81 -22.17 48.14 3.67
C LEU A 81 -23.29 48.84 4.47
N ALA A 82 -23.53 48.39 5.70
CA ALA A 82 -24.59 48.93 6.54
C ALA A 82 -24.28 50.35 7.03
N SER A 83 -23.01 50.66 7.28
CA SER A 83 -22.56 51.97 7.79
C SER A 83 -22.41 53.06 6.73
N LEU A 84 -22.36 52.70 5.45
CA LEU A 84 -22.26 53.68 4.35
C LEU A 84 -23.59 54.43 4.11
N PRO A 85 -23.54 55.75 3.87
CA PRO A 85 -24.72 56.54 3.53
C PRO A 85 -25.18 56.25 2.09
N GLY A 86 -26.46 56.49 1.80
CA GLY A 86 -27.05 56.33 0.47
C GLY A 86 -27.96 55.10 0.34
N ASN A 87 -28.48 54.88 -0.87
CA ASN A 87 -29.30 53.69 -1.19
C ASN A 87 -28.43 52.45 -1.48
N GLY A 88 -29.03 51.27 -1.62
CA GLY A 88 -28.29 50.02 -1.79
C GLY A 88 -27.32 50.00 -2.99
N ALA A 89 -27.64 50.68 -4.08
CA ALA A 89 -26.79 50.75 -5.26
C ALA A 89 -25.59 51.70 -5.05
N GLU A 90 -25.81 52.85 -4.41
CA GLU A 90 -24.75 53.81 -4.07
C GLU A 90 -23.71 53.22 -3.12
N ARG A 91 -24.16 52.47 -2.11
CA ARG A 91 -23.26 51.81 -1.14
C ARG A 91 -22.41 50.73 -1.81
N TYR A 92 -22.99 49.97 -2.73
CA TYR A 92 -22.25 48.93 -3.46
C TYR A 92 -21.16 49.53 -4.36
N LEU A 93 -21.45 50.64 -5.04
CA LEU A 93 -20.45 51.37 -5.84
C LEU A 93 -19.34 51.97 -4.97
N GLN A 94 -19.68 52.52 -3.79
CA GLN A 94 -18.69 53.02 -2.84
C GLN A 94 -17.73 51.92 -2.35
N LEU A 95 -18.23 50.71 -2.08
CA LEU A 95 -17.36 49.58 -1.70
C LEU A 95 -16.40 49.13 -2.81
N GLY A 96 -16.87 49.13 -4.06
CA GLY A 96 -16.00 48.85 -5.20
C GLY A 96 -14.88 49.88 -5.34
N PHE A 97 -15.17 51.15 -5.03
CA PHE A 97 -14.18 52.22 -5.03
C PHE A 97 -13.13 52.06 -3.92
N PHE A 98 -13.49 51.52 -2.75
CA PHE A 98 -12.55 51.23 -1.66
C PHE A 98 -11.73 49.94 -1.84
N GLY A 99 -11.85 49.23 -2.96
CA GLY A 99 -11.01 48.09 -3.28
C GLY A 99 -11.19 46.88 -2.36
N VAL A 100 -12.37 46.72 -1.74
CA VAL A 100 -12.66 45.63 -0.77
C VAL A 100 -12.85 44.25 -1.44
N PHE A 101 -12.32 44.08 -2.66
CA PHE A 101 -12.48 42.90 -3.47
C PHE A 101 -11.23 42.01 -3.45
N PHE A 102 -11.42 40.82 -2.84
CA PHE A 102 -10.75 39.52 -3.01
C PHE A 102 -9.33 39.25 -2.46
N VAL A 103 -9.23 38.15 -1.68
CA VAL A 103 -8.12 37.15 -1.69
C VAL A 103 -8.59 35.72 -1.32
N ALA A 104 -9.62 35.55 -0.48
CA ALA A 104 -9.94 34.27 0.19
C ALA A 104 -10.31 33.08 -0.75
N ASP A 105 -11.18 33.27 -1.74
CA ASP A 105 -11.68 32.15 -2.59
C ASP A 105 -10.57 31.45 -3.40
N SER A 106 -9.54 32.21 -3.79
CA SER A 106 -8.43 31.68 -4.61
C SER A 106 -7.51 30.74 -3.83
N GLN A 107 -7.38 30.94 -2.51
CA GLN A 107 -6.53 30.10 -1.64
C GLN A 107 -7.28 28.86 -1.19
N GLN A 108 -8.57 29.01 -0.86
CA GLN A 108 -9.44 27.89 -0.50
C GLN A 108 -9.57 26.88 -1.66
N GLY A 109 -9.68 27.36 -2.90
CA GLY A 109 -9.67 26.50 -4.08
C GLY A 109 -8.37 25.70 -4.25
N LYS A 110 -7.21 26.31 -3.99
CA LYS A 110 -5.91 25.62 -4.06
C LYS A 110 -5.78 24.52 -3.02
N VAL A 111 -6.11 24.83 -1.75
CA VAL A 111 -6.08 23.85 -0.66
C VAL A 111 -7.07 22.71 -0.93
N SER A 112 -8.25 23.00 -1.47
CA SER A 112 -9.22 21.97 -1.86
C SER A 112 -8.67 21.00 -2.92
N ILE A 113 -7.95 21.52 -3.92
CA ILE A 113 -7.29 20.69 -4.95
C ILE A 113 -6.20 19.81 -4.33
N GLU A 114 -5.38 20.37 -3.42
CA GLU A 114 -4.35 19.62 -2.71
C GLU A 114 -4.95 18.49 -1.85
N ILE A 115 -6.02 18.78 -1.10
CA ILE A 115 -6.77 17.76 -0.33
C ILE A 115 -7.24 16.63 -1.24
N LYS A 116 -7.81 16.95 -2.41
CA LYS A 116 -8.27 15.92 -3.37
C LYS A 116 -7.11 15.05 -3.85
N LYS A 117 -5.98 15.64 -4.20
CA LYS A 117 -4.78 14.90 -4.64
C LYS A 117 -4.24 13.97 -3.55
N ILE A 118 -4.19 14.43 -2.31
CA ILE A 118 -3.74 13.59 -1.18
C ILE A 118 -4.72 12.44 -0.96
N LYS A 119 -6.04 12.69 -1.00
CA LYS A 119 -7.04 11.61 -0.90
C LYS A 119 -6.90 10.56 -2.00
N GLU A 120 -6.65 10.98 -3.23
CA GLU A 120 -6.40 10.05 -4.34
C GLU A 120 -5.11 9.24 -4.13
N ARG A 121 -4.04 9.87 -3.63
CA ARG A 121 -2.79 9.17 -3.28
C ARG A 121 -3.01 8.14 -2.17
N ILE A 122 -3.69 8.49 -1.09
CA ILE A 122 -4.02 7.56 0.00
C ILE A 122 -4.77 6.36 -0.57
N LYS A 123 -5.84 6.60 -1.35
CA LYS A 123 -6.62 5.52 -1.95
C LYS A 123 -5.78 4.60 -2.86
N ASN A 124 -4.89 5.18 -3.67
CA ASN A 124 -4.00 4.40 -4.52
C ASN A 124 -3.02 3.57 -3.70
N ASN A 125 -2.45 4.13 -2.63
CA ASN A 125 -1.54 3.42 -1.74
C ASN A 125 -2.27 2.31 -0.96
N GLU A 126 -3.50 2.54 -0.51
CA GLU A 126 -4.35 1.51 0.12
C GLU A 126 -4.63 0.34 -0.82
N MET A 127 -4.89 0.63 -2.10
CA MET A 127 -5.05 -0.39 -3.13
C MET A 127 -3.76 -1.19 -3.34
N GLN A 128 -2.61 -0.50 -3.45
CA GLN A 128 -1.30 -1.15 -3.56
C GLN A 128 -0.98 -2.02 -2.33
N LEU A 129 -1.36 -1.56 -1.14
CA LEU A 129 -1.18 -2.32 0.10
C LEU A 129 -2.04 -3.59 0.11
N SER A 130 -3.29 -3.50 -0.34
CA SER A 130 -4.15 -4.67 -0.52
C SER A 130 -3.52 -5.68 -1.48
N ASP A 131 -3.01 -5.22 -2.63
CA ASP A 131 -2.35 -6.07 -3.63
C ASP A 131 -1.09 -6.75 -3.05
N LEU A 132 -0.28 -6.02 -2.28
CA LEU A 132 0.92 -6.56 -1.63
C LEU A 132 0.58 -7.61 -0.55
N ILE A 133 -0.50 -7.40 0.20
CA ILE A 133 -0.98 -8.37 1.19
C ILE A 133 -1.48 -9.65 0.50
N GLU A 134 -2.22 -9.52 -0.59
CA GLU A 134 -2.66 -10.66 -1.39
C GLU A 134 -1.47 -11.41 -2.00
N GLU A 135 -0.50 -10.69 -2.53
CA GLU A 135 0.75 -11.27 -3.04
C GLU A 135 1.51 -12.04 -1.94
N LYS A 136 1.60 -11.48 -0.74
CA LYS A 136 2.24 -12.12 0.41
C LYS A 136 1.52 -13.42 0.76
N LYS A 137 0.19 -13.42 0.83
CA LYS A 137 -0.62 -14.61 1.12
C LYS A 137 -0.40 -15.69 0.06
N ALA A 138 -0.50 -15.34 -1.22
CA ALA A 138 -0.25 -16.28 -2.31
C ALA A 138 1.16 -16.89 -2.25
N SER A 139 2.17 -16.08 -1.95
CA SER A 139 3.56 -16.55 -1.82
C SER A 139 3.76 -17.47 -0.60
N ILE A 140 3.01 -17.26 0.49
CA ILE A 140 3.00 -18.16 1.65
C ILE A 140 2.38 -19.51 1.27
N ASP A 141 1.25 -19.49 0.57
CA ASP A 141 0.57 -20.72 0.11
C ASP A 141 1.48 -21.53 -0.82
N GLU A 142 2.18 -20.87 -1.75
CA GLU A 142 3.21 -21.51 -2.59
C GLU A 142 4.34 -22.13 -1.75
N LEU A 143 4.85 -21.41 -0.74
CA LEU A 143 5.91 -21.94 0.12
C LEU A 143 5.45 -23.14 0.96
N ILE A 144 4.21 -23.17 1.42
CA ILE A 144 3.64 -24.33 2.13
C ILE A 144 3.68 -25.58 1.24
N ILE A 145 3.32 -25.42 -0.04
CA ILE A 145 3.36 -26.50 -1.03
C ILE A 145 4.81 -26.94 -1.30
N VAL A 146 5.74 -25.98 -1.49
CA VAL A 146 7.16 -26.29 -1.70
C VAL A 146 7.73 -27.06 -0.50
N ASN A 147 7.39 -26.65 0.72
CA ASN A 147 7.83 -27.31 1.95
C ASN A 147 7.26 -28.73 2.09
N SER A 148 6.02 -28.96 1.69
CA SER A 148 5.41 -30.30 1.76
C SER A 148 6.08 -31.26 0.77
N VAL A 149 6.37 -30.83 -0.46
CA VAL A 149 7.11 -31.63 -1.45
C VAL A 149 8.54 -31.89 -1.01
N LEU A 150 9.23 -30.88 -0.45
CA LEU A 150 10.57 -31.06 0.13
C LEU A 150 10.59 -32.09 1.25
N ALA A 151 9.59 -32.09 2.13
CA ALA A 151 9.49 -33.05 3.22
C ALA A 151 9.28 -34.48 2.72
N ILE A 152 8.51 -34.68 1.64
CA ILE A 152 8.32 -35.99 1.01
C ILE A 152 9.63 -36.47 0.39
N LYS A 153 10.28 -35.65 -0.44
CA LYS A 153 11.51 -36.02 -1.13
C LYS A 153 12.70 -36.27 -0.21
N ARG A 154 12.79 -35.56 0.92
CA ARG A 154 13.81 -35.85 1.95
C ARG A 154 13.59 -37.21 2.60
N LYS A 155 12.34 -37.58 2.88
CA LYS A 155 12.02 -38.92 3.42
C LYS A 155 12.32 -40.03 2.43
N GLU A 156 12.06 -39.82 1.14
CA GLU A 156 12.41 -40.78 0.08
C GLU A 156 13.92 -40.95 -0.05
N ALA A 157 14.69 -39.85 -0.07
CA ALA A 157 16.15 -39.90 -0.11
C ALA A 157 16.75 -40.59 1.13
N GLU A 158 16.18 -40.38 2.33
CA GLU A 158 16.59 -41.07 3.55
C GLU A 158 16.26 -42.59 3.50
N ALA A 159 15.14 -42.98 2.89
CA ALA A 159 14.77 -44.39 2.71
C ALA A 159 15.70 -45.12 1.73
N ASP A 160 16.05 -44.48 0.61
CA ASP A 160 16.98 -45.04 -0.39
C ASP A 160 18.39 -45.25 0.20
N HIS A 161 18.84 -44.38 1.11
CA HIS A 161 20.12 -44.55 1.80
C HIS A 161 20.13 -45.72 2.80
N LEU A 162 18.99 -46.08 3.39
CA LEU A 162 18.87 -47.21 4.31
C LEU A 162 18.83 -48.56 3.57
N GLU A 163 18.23 -48.63 2.38
CA GLU A 163 18.18 -49.86 1.58
C GLU A 163 19.55 -50.25 1.01
N VAL A 164 20.36 -49.27 0.58
CA VAL A 164 21.71 -49.53 0.06
C VAL A 164 22.68 -50.01 1.16
N SER A 165 22.49 -49.55 2.41
CA SER A 165 23.32 -50.00 3.54
C SER A 165 22.98 -51.43 4.02
N SER A 166 21.81 -51.96 3.69
CA SER A 166 21.37 -53.30 4.09
C SER A 166 21.93 -54.42 3.18
N CYS A 167 22.28 -54.10 1.93
CA CYS A 167 22.76 -55.10 0.95
C CYS A 167 24.25 -55.47 1.06
N CYS A 168 25.04 -54.79 1.90
CA CYS A 168 26.47 -55.11 2.10
C CYS A 168 26.72 -55.91 3.39
N SER A 169 26.12 -57.10 3.51
CA SER A 169 26.63 -58.14 4.41
C SER A 169 27.27 -59.23 3.57
N PRO A 170 28.61 -59.32 3.49
CA PRO A 170 29.27 -60.44 2.86
C PRO A 170 29.03 -61.67 3.74
N ALA A 171 28.27 -62.63 3.22
CA ALA A 171 28.18 -63.96 3.79
C ALA A 171 29.58 -64.58 3.81
N LEU A 172 30.24 -64.56 4.97
CA LEU A 172 31.39 -65.40 5.27
C LEU A 172 30.94 -66.87 5.21
N ARG A 173 31.18 -67.51 4.06
CA ARG A 173 31.24 -68.97 3.94
C ARG A 173 32.69 -69.43 4.07
N SER A 174 32.82 -70.57 4.74
CA SER A 174 33.98 -71.46 5.01
C SER A 174 35.02 -70.97 5.99
#